data_AF-A0A5B6UFM5-F1
#
_entry.id   AF-A0A5B6UFM5-F1
#
_cell.length_a   1.000
_cell.length_b   1.000
_cell.length_c   1.000
_cell.angle_alpha   90.00
_cell.angle_beta   90.00
_cell.angle_gamma   90.00
#
_symmetry.space_group_name_H-M   'P 1'
#
loop_
_entity.id
_entity.type
_entity.pdbx_description
1 polymer ?
#
loop_
_entity_poly.entity_id
_entity_poly.type
_entity_poly.pdbx_seq_one_letter_code
_entity_poly.pdbx_strand_id
1 'polypeptide(L)'
;MAELFSKKGDDKTLDNFIPKSESDFVKYVELISHKLCLYEKSYHYIELLKAVMRLSFTSLKAADNGKIAVKEKKSSKKRPRGLKAMGSMESDSD
;
A
#
# COMPACT_ATOMS: atom_id res chain seq x y z
N MET A 1 -16.33 -25.71 -25.85
CA MET A 1 -17.39 -24.76 -26.25
C MET A 1 -17.74 -23.92 -25.04
N ALA A 2 -16.99 -22.83 -24.83
CA ALA A 2 -17.36 -21.70 -23.99
C ALA A 2 -16.46 -20.52 -24.42
N GLU A 3 -16.62 -20.15 -25.70
CA GLU A 3 -16.23 -18.85 -26.21
C GLU A 3 -17.18 -17.85 -25.53
N LEU A 4 -16.70 -17.12 -24.54
CA LEU A 4 -17.52 -16.08 -23.93
C LEU A 4 -16.66 -14.85 -23.63
N PHE A 5 -16.82 -13.89 -24.53
CA PHE A 5 -16.37 -12.49 -24.47
C PHE A 5 -14.96 -12.16 -24.97
N SER A 6 -14.69 -12.50 -26.24
CA SER A 6 -13.90 -11.61 -27.09
C SER A 6 -14.71 -10.31 -27.31
N LYS A 7 -14.64 -9.37 -26.37
CA LYS A 7 -15.20 -8.02 -26.54
C LYS A 7 -14.29 -7.25 -27.50
N LYS A 8 -14.54 -7.44 -28.79
CA LYS A 8 -14.07 -6.62 -29.89
C LYS A 8 -14.48 -5.16 -29.65
N GLY A 9 -13.55 -4.22 -29.70
CA GLY A 9 -13.91 -2.85 -30.02
C GLY A 9 -12.99 -1.74 -29.55
N ASP A 10 -12.42 -1.82 -28.36
CA ASP A 10 -11.56 -0.75 -27.83
C ASP A 10 -10.36 -1.39 -27.16
N ASP A 11 -9.23 -1.45 -27.84
CA ASP A 11 -7.95 -1.62 -27.16
C ASP A 11 -7.80 -0.39 -26.24
N LYS A 12 -8.23 -0.54 -24.99
CA LYS A 12 -8.04 0.45 -23.93
C LYS A 12 -6.56 0.46 -23.62
N THR A 13 -5.79 1.07 -24.52
CA THR A 13 -4.38 1.34 -24.31
C THR A 13 -4.26 2.36 -23.19
N LEU A 14 -3.11 2.37 -22.53
CA LEU A 14 -2.79 3.37 -21.51
C LEU A 14 -3.02 4.79 -22.02
N ASP A 15 -2.76 5.03 -23.30
CA ASP A 15 -2.82 6.35 -23.93
C ASP A 15 -4.26 6.89 -24.07
N ASN A 16 -5.25 6.01 -24.13
CA ASN A 16 -6.65 6.37 -24.38
C ASN A 16 -7.56 6.18 -23.16
N PHE A 17 -7.03 5.68 -22.04
CA PHE A 17 -7.81 5.36 -20.85
C PHE A 17 -7.70 6.46 -19.78
N ILE A 18 -8.79 7.21 -19.57
CA ILE A 18 -8.90 8.20 -18.49
C ILE A 18 -9.73 7.58 -17.35
N PRO A 19 -9.10 7.20 -16.21
CA PRO A 19 -9.83 6.61 -15.09
C PRO A 19 -10.78 7.61 -14.42
N LYS A 20 -12.04 7.22 -14.19
CA LYS A 20 -13.07 8.08 -13.55
C LYS A 20 -13.63 7.51 -12.25
N SER A 21 -13.50 6.20 -12.04
CA SER A 21 -13.96 5.49 -10.85
C SER A 21 -12.82 4.70 -10.20
N GLU A 22 -12.99 4.27 -8.96
CA GLU A 22 -12.03 3.41 -8.26
C GLU A 22 -11.72 2.13 -9.06
N SER A 23 -12.76 1.48 -9.61
CA SER A 23 -12.60 0.33 -10.48
C SER A 23 -11.81 0.63 -11.75
N ASP A 24 -11.95 1.85 -12.30
CA ASP A 24 -11.15 2.27 -13.44
C ASP A 24 -9.68 2.44 -13.06
N PHE A 25 -9.39 2.97 -11.86
CA PHE A 25 -8.02 3.05 -11.36
C PHE A 25 -7.39 1.67 -11.18
N VAL A 26 -8.12 0.68 -10.66
CA VAL A 26 -7.62 -0.70 -10.56
C VAL A 26 -7.26 -1.24 -11.95
N LYS A 27 -8.15 -1.04 -12.93
CA LYS A 27 -7.90 -1.43 -14.32
C LYS A 27 -6.72 -0.69 -14.94
N TYR A 28 -6.57 0.61 -14.65
CA TYR A 28 -5.46 1.41 -15.14
C TYR A 28 -4.12 0.91 -14.60
N VAL A 29 -4.07 0.56 -13.32
CA VAL A 29 -2.87 -0.02 -12.69
C VAL A 29 -2.53 -1.38 -13.28
N GLU A 30 -3.52 -2.21 -13.58
CA GLU A 30 -3.31 -3.48 -14.29
C GLU A 30 -2.68 -3.26 -15.67
N LEU A 31 -3.15 -2.29 -16.44
CA LEU A 31 -2.56 -1.91 -17.74
C LEU A 31 -1.11 -1.41 -17.60
N ILE A 32 -0.81 -0.60 -16.57
CA ILE A 32 0.56 -0.18 -16.25
C ILE A 32 1.44 -1.39 -15.93
N SER A 33 0.94 -2.31 -15.10
CA SER A 33 1.65 -3.53 -14.71
C SER A 33 2.06 -4.35 -15.93
N HIS A 34 1.13 -4.54 -16.88
CA HIS A 34 1.43 -5.24 -18.13
C HIS A 34 2.59 -4.61 -18.92
N LYS A 35 2.73 -3.28 -18.92
CA LYS A 35 3.86 -2.61 -19.58
C LYS A 35 5.17 -2.76 -18.82
N LEU A 36 5.12 -2.68 -17.48
CA LEU A 36 6.32 -2.82 -16.65
C LEU A 36 6.87 -4.26 -16.72
N CYS A 37 6.00 -5.26 -16.67
CA CYS A 37 6.39 -6.68 -16.72
C CYS A 37 7.09 -7.08 -18.04
N LEU A 38 6.92 -6.32 -19.14
CA LEU A 38 7.68 -6.55 -20.38
C LEU A 38 9.20 -6.49 -20.17
N TYR A 39 9.64 -5.79 -19.11
CA TYR A 39 11.05 -5.57 -18.82
C TYR A 39 11.59 -6.49 -17.72
N GLU A 40 10.84 -7.50 -17.27
CA GLU A 40 11.23 -8.36 -16.12
C GLU A 40 12.61 -9.03 -16.27
N LYS A 41 13.07 -9.25 -17.50
CA LYS A 41 14.36 -9.89 -17.81
C LYS A 41 15.53 -8.88 -17.88
N SER A 42 15.25 -7.58 -17.82
CA SER A 42 16.27 -6.53 -17.85
C SER A 42 16.90 -6.36 -16.47
N TYR A 43 18.23 -6.23 -16.42
CA TYR A 43 18.95 -5.90 -15.19
C TYR A 43 18.50 -4.57 -14.56
N HIS A 44 17.91 -3.67 -15.34
CA HIS A 44 17.39 -2.38 -14.88
C HIS A 44 15.93 -2.44 -14.38
N TYR A 45 15.27 -3.60 -14.42
CA TYR A 45 13.84 -3.70 -14.04
C TYR A 45 13.57 -3.23 -12.60
N ILE A 46 14.43 -3.63 -11.66
CA ILE A 46 14.32 -3.19 -10.26
C ILE A 46 14.55 -1.67 -10.14
N GLU A 47 15.42 -1.09 -10.94
CA GLU A 47 15.66 0.35 -10.96
C GLU A 47 14.45 1.12 -11.52
N LEU A 48 13.83 0.58 -12.58
CA LEU A 48 12.58 1.09 -13.13
C LEU A 48 11.46 1.09 -12.08
N LEU A 49 11.23 -0.03 -11.40
CA LEU A 49 10.21 -0.13 -10.35
C LEU A 49 10.50 0.85 -9.20
N LYS A 50 11.76 0.96 -8.76
CA LYS A 50 12.16 1.92 -7.72
C LYS A 50 11.91 3.37 -8.16
N ALA A 51 12.18 3.71 -9.42
CA ALA A 51 11.95 5.04 -9.95
C ALA A 51 10.45 5.36 -10.04
N VAL A 52 9.63 4.44 -10.57
CA VAL A 52 8.17 4.59 -10.64
C VAL A 52 7.58 4.82 -9.26
N MET A 53 7.94 3.99 -8.28
CA MET A 53 7.45 4.14 -6.92
C MET A 53 7.85 5.50 -6.33
N ARG A 54 9.13 5.91 -6.45
CA ARG A 54 9.57 7.22 -5.97
C ARG A 54 8.79 8.36 -6.62
N LEU A 55 8.63 8.37 -7.93
CA LEU A 55 7.90 9.41 -8.66
C LEU A 55 6.44 9.49 -8.22
N SER A 56 5.75 8.36 -8.05
CA SER A 56 4.37 8.31 -7.55
C SER A 56 4.18 8.96 -6.17
N PHE A 57 5.20 8.89 -5.31
CA PHE A 57 5.17 9.49 -3.97
C PHE A 57 5.80 10.89 -3.89
N THR A 58 6.50 11.36 -4.93
CA THR A 58 7.17 12.67 -4.90
C THR A 58 6.19 13.85 -4.83
N SER A 59 5.06 13.78 -5.55
CA SER A 59 4.02 14.82 -5.51
C SER A 59 3.24 14.85 -4.18
N LEU A 60 3.21 13.72 -3.46
CA LEU A 60 2.55 13.60 -2.15
C LEU A 60 3.31 14.39 -1.08
N LYS A 61 4.65 14.46 -1.17
CA LYS A 61 5.48 15.16 -0.18
C LYS A 61 5.44 16.70 -0.30
N ALA A 62 5.04 17.23 -1.46
CA ALA A 62 4.81 18.66 -1.65
C ALA A 62 3.39 19.10 -1.18
N ALA A 63 2.44 18.16 -1.14
CA ALA A 63 1.04 18.44 -0.82
C ALA A 63 0.57 17.92 0.55
N ASP A 64 1.34 17.03 1.21
CA ASP A 64 0.83 16.30 2.37
C ASP A 64 1.61 16.53 3.66
N ASN A 65 1.05 17.42 4.46
CA ASN A 65 1.31 17.62 5.87
C ASN A 65 0.42 16.70 6.76
N GLY A 66 -0.18 15.60 6.25
CA GLY A 66 -0.62 14.52 7.15
C GLY A 66 -1.83 13.65 6.77
N LYS A 67 -2.00 13.13 5.55
CA LYS A 67 -3.18 12.33 5.19
C LYS A 67 -2.95 10.97 4.52
N ILE A 68 -1.73 10.47 4.41
CA ILE A 68 -1.49 9.05 4.03
C ILE A 68 -0.91 8.19 5.17
N ALA A 69 -1.54 8.21 6.35
CA ALA A 69 -1.33 7.14 7.32
C ALA A 69 -2.17 5.92 6.90
N VAL A 70 -1.54 4.94 6.27
CA VAL A 70 -2.08 3.58 6.17
C VAL A 70 -2.40 3.14 7.60
N LYS A 71 -3.69 2.95 7.88
CA LYS A 71 -4.22 2.65 9.20
C LYS A 71 -3.93 1.17 9.52
N GLU A 72 -2.68 0.86 9.83
CA GLU A 72 -2.32 -0.44 10.40
C GLU A 72 -2.97 -0.52 11.80
N LYS A 73 -3.97 -1.40 11.95
CA LYS A 73 -4.56 -1.72 13.25
C LYS A 73 -3.49 -2.41 14.09
N LYS A 74 -2.72 -1.65 14.88
CA LYS A 74 -1.93 -2.19 15.98
C LYS A 74 -2.88 -2.89 16.95
N SER A 75 -2.87 -4.22 16.93
CA SER A 75 -3.53 -5.05 17.94
C SER A 75 -2.89 -4.76 19.29
N SER A 76 -3.60 -4.01 20.13
CA SER A 76 -3.22 -3.68 21.49
C SER A 76 -3.13 -4.97 22.31
N LYS A 77 -1.93 -5.54 22.43
CA LYS A 77 -1.63 -6.61 23.38
C LYS A 77 -1.72 -6.05 24.79
N LYS A 78 -2.92 -6.13 25.37
CA LYS A 78 -3.24 -5.77 26.76
C LYS A 78 -2.30 -6.55 27.69
N ARG A 79 -1.36 -5.86 28.34
CA ARG A 79 -0.53 -6.44 29.41
C ARG A 79 -1.46 -6.79 30.60
N PRO A 80 -1.42 -8.01 31.17
CA PRO A 80 -2.14 -8.29 32.40
C PRO A 80 -1.53 -7.48 33.55
N ARG A 81 -2.39 -6.84 34.35
CA ARG A 81 -1.98 -6.08 35.54
C ARG A 81 -1.39 -7.05 36.56
N GLY A 82 -0.08 -6.93 36.79
CA GLY A 82 0.64 -7.68 37.80
C GLY A 82 0.06 -7.43 39.19
N LEU A 83 0.10 -8.49 39.99
CA LEU A 83 -0.56 -8.69 41.28
C LEU A 83 0.00 -7.74 42.35
N LYS A 84 -0.88 -7.25 43.21
CA LYS A 84 -0.55 -6.46 44.40
C LYS A 84 0.15 -7.36 45.41
N ALA A 85 1.47 -7.22 45.55
CA ALA A 85 2.19 -7.83 46.67
C ALA A 85 1.87 -7.01 47.93
N MET A 86 1.18 -7.64 48.88
CA MET A 86 1.10 -7.16 50.27
C MET A 86 2.30 -7.74 51.04
N GLY A 87 2.93 -6.90 51.87
CA GLY A 87 4.04 -7.28 52.75
C GLY A 87 4.90 -6.05 53.01
N SER A 88 4.50 -5.20 53.96
CA SER A 88 4.95 -5.19 55.37
C SER A 88 6.33 -4.56 55.53
N MET A 89 6.44 -3.53 56.37
CA MET A 89 7.16 -3.58 57.65
C MET A 89 7.41 -2.14 58.11
N GLU A 90 6.51 -1.69 58.97
CA GLU A 90 6.71 -0.61 59.94
C GLU A 90 7.96 -0.86 60.78
N SER A 91 8.81 0.16 60.90
CA SER A 91 9.81 0.30 61.97
C SER A 91 10.20 1.77 62.05
N ASP A 92 9.59 2.46 63.00
CA ASP A 92 10.09 3.69 63.60
C ASP A 92 11.45 3.42 64.27
N SER A 93 12.40 4.34 64.14
CA SER A 93 13.43 4.58 65.16
C SER A 93 14.05 5.96 64.96
N ASP A 94 14.10 6.70 66.08
CA ASP A 94 14.57 8.07 66.33
C ASP A 94 15.91 8.48 65.70
#